data_AF-A0A1N6CQZ2-F1
#
_entry.id   AF-A0A1N6CQZ2-F1
#
_cell.length_a   1.000
_cell.length_b   1.000
_cell.length_c   1.000
_cell.angle_alpha   90.00
_cell.angle_beta   90.00
_cell.angle_gamma   90.00
#
_symmetry.space_group_name_H-M   'P 1'
#
loop_
_entity.id
_entity.type
_entity.pdbx_description
1 polymer ?
#
loop_
_entity_poly.entity_id
_entity_poly.type
_entity_poly.pdbx_seq_one_letter_code
_entity_poly.pdbx_strand_id
1 'polypeptide(L)'
;MQLAVSLALFAATQGTVIGEYDPGAYARAITECDRQMAHPDDPHRITPGVTRKDANLPAAVKACKAAIAADPDNPRLHYQLARAYGYSGLGKKALPWRARSVAAGYPQSLFVVGYITLLGLNEQPQDTCEGGRLIRASAKAGRLAGQIAFPDHYLEGRFAECGFDVTRMELLSYLEAAQENPGGDFYRAILIRRLADDVRSEESLAE
;
A
#
# COMPACT_ATOMS: atom_id res chain seq x y z
N MET A 1 42.70 -17.11 -32.75
CA MET A 1 41.25 -17.16 -33.03
C MET A 1 40.55 -17.44 -31.71
N GLN A 2 40.10 -16.40 -31.00
CA GLN A 2 39.50 -16.54 -29.68
C GLN A 2 38.25 -15.66 -29.66
N LEU A 3 37.10 -16.31 -29.82
CA LEU A 3 35.79 -15.69 -29.79
C LEU A 3 35.43 -15.43 -28.32
N ALA A 4 35.42 -14.16 -27.92
CA ALA A 4 34.84 -13.75 -26.65
C ALA A 4 33.32 -13.65 -26.84
N VAL A 5 32.58 -14.58 -26.23
CA VAL A 5 31.12 -14.50 -26.13
C VAL A 5 30.80 -13.59 -24.95
N SER A 6 30.40 -12.35 -25.23
CA SER A 6 29.88 -11.43 -24.22
C SER A 6 28.49 -11.89 -23.78
N LEU A 7 28.41 -12.45 -22.58
CA LEU A 7 27.14 -12.77 -21.92
C LEU A 7 26.52 -11.46 -21.39
N ALA A 8 25.55 -10.91 -22.13
CA ALA A 8 24.76 -9.79 -21.63
C ALA A 8 23.82 -10.28 -20.51
N LEU A 9 24.03 -9.81 -19.30
CA LEU A 9 23.12 -9.99 -18.17
C LEU A 9 21.85 -9.15 -18.42
N PHE A 10 20.76 -9.80 -18.80
CA PHE A 10 19.43 -9.19 -18.72
C PHE A 10 19.04 -9.09 -17.24
N ALA A 11 19.09 -7.89 -16.68
CA ALA A 11 18.45 -7.61 -15.40
C ALA A 11 16.93 -7.59 -15.62
N ALA A 12 16.28 -8.72 -15.37
CA ALA A 12 14.83 -8.77 -15.34
C ALA A 12 14.34 -7.95 -14.14
N THR A 13 13.72 -6.80 -14.40
CA THR A 13 12.90 -6.06 -13.43
C THR A 13 11.62 -6.85 -13.18
N GLN A 14 11.73 -8.00 -12.50
CA GLN A 14 10.56 -8.69 -12.00
C GLN A 14 10.07 -7.89 -10.78
N GLY A 15 9.04 -7.08 -10.98
CA GLY A 15 8.29 -6.50 -9.88
C GLY A 15 7.91 -7.61 -8.90
N THR A 16 8.07 -7.36 -7.61
CA THR A 16 7.80 -8.38 -6.58
C THR A 16 6.36 -8.87 -6.73
N VAL A 17 6.18 -10.18 -6.86
CA VAL A 17 4.86 -10.82 -6.89
C VAL A 17 4.12 -10.44 -5.60
N ILE A 18 2.95 -9.84 -5.73
CA ILE A 18 2.07 -9.49 -4.61
C ILE A 18 1.12 -10.66 -4.41
N GLY A 19 1.17 -11.30 -3.25
CA GLY A 19 0.20 -12.32 -2.86
C GLY A 19 -1.17 -11.73 -2.56
N GLU A 20 -2.20 -12.58 -2.53
CA GLU A 20 -3.52 -12.22 -2.02
C GLU A 20 -3.52 -12.31 -0.49
N TYR A 21 -3.95 -11.25 0.18
CA TYR A 21 -3.97 -11.23 1.64
C TYR A 21 -5.19 -11.99 2.19
N ASP A 22 -4.93 -13.09 2.89
CA ASP A 22 -5.93 -13.80 3.70
C ASP A 22 -5.81 -13.40 5.19
N PRO A 23 -6.77 -12.65 5.75
CA PRO A 23 -6.76 -12.30 7.17
C PRO A 23 -6.86 -13.50 8.12
N GLY A 24 -7.39 -14.63 7.65
CA GLY A 24 -7.56 -15.87 8.40
C GLY A 24 -6.28 -16.70 8.52
N ALA A 25 -5.30 -16.46 7.66
CA ALA A 25 -4.03 -17.19 7.64
C ALA A 25 -3.06 -16.79 8.77
N TYR A 26 -3.32 -15.69 9.49
CA TYR A 26 -2.39 -15.11 10.47
C TYR A 26 -3.01 -14.93 11.86
N ALA A 27 -2.17 -14.95 12.90
CA ALA A 27 -2.65 -14.79 14.26
C ALA A 27 -3.27 -13.39 14.47
N ARG A 28 -4.43 -13.38 15.15
CA ARG A 28 -5.18 -12.16 15.51
C ARG A 28 -5.11 -11.85 17.00
N ALA A 29 -4.12 -12.40 17.71
CA ALA A 29 -3.84 -12.02 19.09
C ALA A 29 -3.37 -10.56 19.16
N ILE A 30 -3.94 -9.79 20.09
CA ILE A 30 -3.54 -8.41 20.34
C ILE A 30 -2.15 -8.39 20.98
N THR A 31 -1.21 -7.73 20.32
CA THR A 31 0.15 -7.53 20.83
C THR A 31 0.36 -6.08 21.28
N GLU A 32 1.47 -5.82 21.97
CA GLU A 32 1.85 -4.45 22.29
C GLU A 32 2.25 -3.65 21.05
N CYS A 33 2.65 -4.31 19.96
CA CYS A 33 2.86 -3.65 18.67
C CYS A 33 1.54 -3.04 18.17
N ASP A 34 0.44 -3.78 18.25
CA ASP A 34 -0.87 -3.31 17.81
C ASP A 34 -1.35 -2.11 18.62
N ARG A 35 -1.12 -2.12 19.94
CA ARG A 35 -1.48 -1.00 20.83
C ARG A 35 -0.67 0.27 20.61
N GLN A 36 0.48 0.17 19.96
CA GLN A 36 1.36 1.32 19.71
C GLN A 36 1.31 1.79 18.26
N MET A 37 1.02 0.89 17.31
CA MET A 37 1.28 1.12 15.89
C MET A 37 0.14 0.79 14.93
N ALA A 38 -1.01 0.32 15.41
CA ALA A 38 -2.19 0.16 14.55
C ALA A 38 -2.49 1.47 13.81
N HIS A 39 -2.66 1.40 12.49
CA HIS A 39 -2.97 2.58 11.70
C HIS A 39 -4.48 2.86 11.77
N PRO A 40 -4.92 4.11 12.02
CA PRO A 40 -6.34 4.45 12.18
C PRO A 40 -7.25 4.07 11.03
N ASP A 41 -6.74 4.08 9.80
CA ASP A 41 -7.51 3.74 8.60
C ASP A 41 -7.26 2.32 8.09
N ASP A 42 -6.51 1.50 8.83
CA ASP A 42 -6.25 0.12 8.43
C ASP A 42 -7.51 -0.73 8.64
N PRO A 43 -8.13 -1.31 7.59
CA PRO A 43 -9.34 -2.10 7.72
C PRO A 43 -9.11 -3.41 8.50
N HIS A 44 -7.86 -3.86 8.63
CA HIS A 44 -7.50 -5.11 9.31
C HIS A 44 -6.85 -4.91 10.68
N ARG A 45 -6.83 -3.66 11.20
CA ARG A 45 -6.40 -3.39 12.58
C ARG A 45 -7.25 -4.18 13.58
N ILE A 46 -6.64 -4.56 14.70
CA ILE A 46 -7.31 -5.30 15.79
C ILE A 46 -7.33 -4.53 17.11
N THR A 47 -6.93 -3.27 17.07
CA THR A 47 -6.94 -2.30 18.16
C THR A 47 -7.35 -0.94 17.61
N PRO A 48 -7.75 0.03 18.45
CA PRO A 48 -7.87 1.43 18.04
C PRO A 48 -6.57 1.92 17.38
N GLY A 49 -6.72 2.76 16.36
CA GLY A 49 -5.56 3.34 15.69
C GLY A 49 -4.78 4.30 16.58
N VAL A 50 -3.48 4.36 16.37
CA VAL A 50 -2.55 5.20 17.12
C VAL A 50 -1.89 6.18 16.17
N THR A 51 -1.98 7.48 16.45
CA THR A 51 -1.32 8.50 15.64
C THR A 51 0.18 8.58 15.97
N ARG A 52 0.97 9.24 15.13
CA ARG A 52 2.40 9.45 15.41
C ARG A 52 2.62 10.18 16.75
N LYS A 53 1.73 11.13 17.09
CA LYS A 53 1.83 11.95 18.30
C LYS A 53 1.64 11.12 19.57
N ASP A 54 0.83 10.07 19.49
CA ASP A 54 0.43 9.27 20.65
C ASP A 54 1.35 8.04 20.86
N ALA A 55 2.15 7.68 19.85
CA ALA A 55 3.03 6.52 19.90
C ALA A 55 4.34 6.79 20.66
N ASN A 56 4.70 5.89 21.60
CA ASN A 56 6.05 5.87 22.17
C ASN A 56 6.98 5.11 21.21
N LEU A 57 7.65 5.83 20.30
CA LEU A 57 8.38 5.21 19.18
C LEU A 57 9.47 4.22 19.60
N PRO A 58 10.35 4.49 20.59
CA PRO A 58 11.31 3.49 21.07
C PRO A 58 10.65 2.23 21.63
N ALA A 59 9.59 2.38 22.43
CA ALA A 59 8.85 1.25 22.99
C ALA A 59 8.13 0.46 21.88
N ALA A 60 7.53 1.15 20.92
CA ALA A 60 6.84 0.57 19.78
C ALA A 60 7.77 -0.31 18.92
N VAL A 61 8.98 0.18 18.59
CA VAL A 61 9.95 -0.63 17.84
C VAL A 61 10.34 -1.89 18.60
N LYS A 62 10.54 -1.81 19.92
CA LYS A 62 10.84 -2.98 20.76
C LYS A 62 9.67 -3.97 20.78
N ALA A 63 8.45 -3.48 20.99
CA ALA A 63 7.24 -4.28 21.03
C ALA A 63 6.98 -4.99 19.69
N CYS A 64 7.11 -4.29 18.57
CA CYS A 64 6.91 -4.86 17.24
C CYS A 64 7.95 -5.92 16.88
N LYS A 65 9.22 -5.74 17.27
CA LYS A 65 10.22 -6.80 17.13
C LYS A 65 9.88 -8.05 17.93
N ALA A 66 9.40 -7.89 19.17
CA ALA A 66 8.99 -9.01 20.00
C ALA A 66 7.76 -9.73 19.43
N ALA A 67 6.79 -8.99 18.91
CA ALA A 67 5.60 -9.54 18.26
C ALA A 67 5.97 -10.35 17.00
N ILE A 68 6.84 -9.81 16.14
CA ILE A 68 7.34 -10.53 14.95
C ILE A 68 8.14 -11.76 15.34
N ALA A 69 8.90 -11.73 16.44
CA ALA A 69 9.62 -12.93 16.88
C ALA A 69 8.66 -14.09 17.26
N ALA A 70 7.43 -13.77 17.70
CA ALA A 70 6.40 -14.75 18.01
C ALA A 70 5.54 -15.16 16.79
N ASP A 71 5.38 -14.26 15.82
CA ASP A 71 4.61 -14.48 14.59
C ASP A 71 5.35 -13.87 13.37
N PRO A 72 6.39 -14.59 12.85
CA PRO A 72 7.38 -14.02 11.94
C PRO A 72 6.88 -13.67 10.54
N ASP A 73 5.76 -14.24 10.12
CA ASP A 73 5.23 -14.07 8.76
C ASP A 73 4.03 -13.12 8.70
N ASN A 74 3.57 -12.63 9.85
CA ASN A 74 2.37 -11.80 9.93
C ASN A 74 2.57 -10.42 9.28
N PRO A 75 1.88 -10.15 8.16
CA PRO A 75 2.15 -8.95 7.39
C PRO A 75 1.60 -7.68 8.04
N ARG A 76 0.64 -7.80 8.97
CA ARG A 76 0.19 -6.71 9.84
C ARG A 76 1.34 -6.23 10.72
N LEU A 77 2.04 -7.16 11.38
CA LEU A 77 3.16 -6.84 12.27
C LEU A 77 4.34 -6.26 11.49
N HIS A 78 4.62 -6.80 10.30
CA HIS A 78 5.61 -6.24 9.37
C HIS A 78 5.30 -4.77 9.01
N TYR A 79 4.05 -4.47 8.66
CA TYR A 79 3.62 -3.10 8.38
C TYR A 79 3.77 -2.19 9.60
N GLN A 80 3.36 -2.65 10.78
CA GLN A 80 3.43 -1.85 12.01
C GLN A 80 4.88 -1.56 12.43
N LEU A 81 5.81 -2.53 12.30
CA LEU A 81 7.23 -2.28 12.52
C LEU A 81 7.81 -1.29 11.49
N ALA A 82 7.45 -1.45 10.21
CA ALA A 82 7.85 -0.51 9.16
C ALA A 82 7.38 0.92 9.46
N ARG A 83 6.13 1.08 9.92
CA ARG A 83 5.56 2.36 10.35
C ARG A 83 6.28 2.93 11.56
N ALA A 84 6.63 2.11 12.56
CA ALA A 84 7.37 2.54 13.74
C ALA A 84 8.75 3.07 13.39
N TYR A 85 9.46 2.37 12.50
CA TYR A 85 10.74 2.83 11.95
C TYR A 85 10.58 4.13 11.17
N GLY A 86 9.57 4.21 10.31
CA GLY A 86 9.32 5.42 9.53
C GLY A 86 9.06 6.65 10.37
N TYR A 87 8.24 6.54 11.42
CA TYR A 87 7.98 7.62 12.38
C TYR A 87 9.20 8.00 13.21
N SER A 88 10.13 7.07 13.40
CA SER A 88 11.42 7.28 14.08
C SER A 88 12.48 7.91 13.18
N GLY A 89 12.17 8.22 11.91
CA GLY A 89 13.16 8.71 10.94
C GLY A 89 14.18 7.64 10.50
N LEU A 90 13.83 6.36 10.67
CA LEU A 90 14.69 5.22 10.35
C LEU A 90 14.16 4.49 9.10
N GLY A 91 13.89 5.23 8.04
CA GLY A 91 13.25 4.74 6.82
C GLY A 91 14.00 3.58 6.16
N LYS A 92 15.34 3.65 6.13
CA LYS A 92 16.19 2.53 5.65
C LYS A 92 15.94 1.22 6.41
N LYS A 93 15.72 1.29 7.74
CA LYS A 93 15.42 0.10 8.54
C LYS A 93 14.01 -0.43 8.29
N ALA A 94 13.10 0.39 7.77
CA ALA A 94 11.73 -0.02 7.44
C ALA A 94 11.65 -0.81 6.13
N LEU A 95 12.56 -0.59 5.18
CA LEU A 95 12.55 -1.20 3.84
C LEU A 95 12.27 -2.72 3.82
N PRO A 96 13.01 -3.57 4.55
CA PRO A 96 12.75 -5.02 4.52
C PRO A 96 11.37 -5.39 5.07
N TRP A 97 10.85 -4.64 6.04
CA TRP A 97 9.55 -4.89 6.66
C TRP A 97 8.40 -4.43 5.76
N ARG A 98 8.57 -3.31 5.05
CA ARG A 98 7.66 -2.89 3.98
C ARG A 98 7.55 -3.96 2.92
N ALA A 99 8.69 -4.42 2.41
CA ALA A 99 8.76 -5.43 1.36
C ALA A 99 8.03 -6.73 1.74
N ARG A 100 8.24 -7.24 2.96
CA ARG A 100 7.52 -8.43 3.46
C ARG A 100 6.02 -8.23 3.54
N SER A 101 5.58 -7.08 4.08
CA SER A 101 4.15 -6.77 4.19
C SER A 101 3.47 -6.58 2.82
N VAL A 102 4.16 -5.93 1.88
CA VAL A 102 3.72 -5.76 0.48
C VAL A 102 3.65 -7.09 -0.26
N ALA A 103 4.67 -7.95 -0.11
CA ALA A 103 4.71 -9.26 -0.75
C ALA A 103 3.53 -10.15 -0.32
N ALA A 104 3.07 -10.00 0.92
CA ALA A 104 1.88 -10.69 1.44
C ALA A 104 0.55 -10.00 1.08
N GLY A 105 0.57 -8.93 0.28
CA GLY A 105 -0.64 -8.24 -0.17
C GLY A 105 -1.36 -7.40 0.88
N TYR A 106 -0.73 -7.06 2.00
CA TYR A 106 -1.43 -6.41 3.11
C TYR A 106 -2.02 -5.05 2.70
N PRO A 107 -3.36 -4.86 2.68
CA PRO A 107 -3.99 -3.76 1.94
C PRO A 107 -3.55 -2.36 2.38
N GLN A 108 -3.36 -2.16 3.68
CA GLN A 108 -2.87 -0.89 4.23
C GLN A 108 -1.39 -0.65 3.89
N SER A 109 -0.56 -1.69 3.84
CA SER A 109 0.85 -1.56 3.45
C SER A 109 0.98 -1.27 1.96
N LEU A 110 0.19 -1.94 1.11
CA LEU A 110 0.14 -1.67 -0.32
C LEU A 110 -0.11 -0.18 -0.60
N PHE A 111 -1.10 0.44 0.05
CA PHE A 111 -1.36 1.87 -0.11
C PHE A 111 -0.19 2.73 0.39
N VAL A 112 0.23 2.55 1.65
CA VAL A 112 1.22 3.46 2.26
C VAL A 112 2.57 3.33 1.56
N VAL A 113 3.02 2.11 1.29
CA VAL A 113 4.28 1.86 0.58
C VAL A 113 4.17 2.36 -0.85
N GLY A 114 3.05 2.15 -1.53
CA GLY A 114 2.79 2.71 -2.86
C GLY A 114 2.89 4.24 -2.88
N TYR A 115 2.25 4.92 -1.93
CA TYR A 115 2.27 6.38 -1.82
C TYR A 115 3.68 6.94 -1.54
N ILE A 116 4.43 6.35 -0.59
CA ILE A 116 5.79 6.82 -0.31
C ILE A 116 6.78 6.44 -1.42
N THR A 117 6.51 5.38 -2.19
CA THR A 117 7.31 5.01 -3.39
C THR A 117 7.03 5.99 -4.52
N LEU A 118 5.77 6.35 -4.76
CA LEU A 118 5.36 7.34 -5.74
C LEU A 118 6.05 8.70 -5.51
N LEU A 119 6.20 9.10 -4.24
CA LEU A 119 6.71 10.42 -3.85
C LEU A 119 8.16 10.43 -3.35
N GLY A 120 8.85 9.28 -3.29
CA GLY A 120 10.22 9.21 -2.77
C GLY A 120 10.36 9.59 -1.29
N LEU A 121 9.41 9.21 -0.45
CA LEU A 121 9.34 9.61 0.95
C LEU A 121 9.91 8.55 1.90
N ASN A 122 10.33 8.99 3.09
CA ASN A 122 10.72 8.12 4.21
C ASN A 122 11.78 7.07 3.81
N GLU A 123 12.77 7.54 3.04
CA GLU A 123 13.89 6.77 2.47
C GLU A 123 13.45 5.59 1.58
N GLN A 124 12.20 5.58 1.12
CA GLN A 124 11.76 4.70 0.05
C GLN A 124 12.29 5.26 -1.28
N PRO A 125 12.95 4.44 -2.13
CA PRO A 125 13.31 4.87 -3.47
C PRO A 125 12.08 5.33 -4.25
N GLN A 126 12.20 6.45 -4.96
CA GLN A 126 11.11 6.93 -5.79
C GLN A 126 10.96 6.06 -7.03
N ASP A 127 9.75 5.60 -7.29
CA ASP A 127 9.37 4.89 -8.51
C ASP A 127 7.88 5.11 -8.76
N THR A 128 7.56 5.87 -9.80
CA THR A 128 6.17 6.22 -10.15
C THR A 128 5.35 4.98 -10.53
N CYS A 129 5.93 4.05 -11.28
CA CYS A 129 5.21 2.90 -11.80
C CYS A 129 5.07 1.80 -10.75
N GLU A 130 6.09 1.56 -9.93
CA GLU A 130 5.92 0.69 -8.78
C GLU A 130 4.94 1.29 -7.76
N GLY A 131 5.03 2.60 -7.49
CA GLY A 131 4.06 3.30 -6.65
C GLY A 131 2.63 3.12 -7.13
N GLY A 132 2.38 3.35 -8.42
CA GLY A 132 1.07 3.13 -9.06
C GLY A 132 0.62 1.67 -8.99
N ARG A 133 1.50 0.71 -9.23
CA ARG A 133 1.20 -0.73 -9.16
C ARG A 133 0.75 -1.14 -7.75
N LEU A 134 1.42 -0.63 -6.72
CA LEU A 134 1.09 -0.88 -5.32
C LEU A 134 -0.23 -0.23 -4.90
N ILE A 135 -0.50 1.01 -5.32
CA ILE A 135 -1.78 1.68 -5.03
C ILE A 135 -2.93 0.96 -5.75
N ARG A 136 -2.75 0.53 -7.01
CA ARG A 136 -3.71 -0.30 -7.75
C ARG A 136 -4.00 -1.61 -7.01
N ALA A 137 -2.95 -2.30 -6.55
CA ALA A 137 -3.11 -3.54 -5.78
C ALA A 137 -3.86 -3.29 -4.46
N SER A 138 -3.62 -2.15 -3.80
CA SER A 138 -4.37 -1.75 -2.60
C SER A 138 -5.86 -1.53 -2.89
N ALA A 139 -6.18 -0.91 -4.03
CA ALA A 139 -7.56 -0.74 -4.50
C ALA A 139 -8.27 -2.09 -4.70
N LYS A 140 -7.60 -3.02 -5.41
CA LYS A 140 -8.08 -4.40 -5.62
C LYS A 140 -8.31 -5.14 -4.30
N ALA A 141 -7.45 -4.90 -3.32
CA ALA A 141 -7.57 -5.50 -2.00
C ALA A 141 -8.59 -4.79 -1.07
N GLY A 142 -9.49 -3.97 -1.62
CA GLY A 142 -10.61 -3.37 -0.89
C GLY A 142 -10.24 -2.20 0.02
N ARG A 143 -9.03 -1.62 -0.11
CA ARG A 143 -8.63 -0.51 0.74
C ARG A 143 -9.18 0.81 0.19
N LEU A 144 -10.02 1.48 0.98
CA LEU A 144 -10.64 2.76 0.62
C LEU A 144 -9.66 3.81 0.03
N ALA A 145 -8.48 3.98 0.62
CA ALA A 145 -7.51 4.95 0.15
C ALA A 145 -6.93 4.57 -1.23
N GLY A 146 -6.70 3.27 -1.48
CA GLY A 146 -6.30 2.79 -2.80
C GLY A 146 -7.42 2.94 -3.82
N GLN A 147 -8.65 2.61 -3.43
CA GLN A 147 -9.85 2.71 -4.26
C GLN A 147 -10.13 4.14 -4.75
N ILE A 148 -9.75 5.16 -3.98
CA ILE A 148 -9.90 6.57 -4.36
C ILE A 148 -8.64 7.09 -5.06
N ALA A 149 -7.46 6.83 -4.50
CA ALA A 149 -6.22 7.42 -5.01
C ALA A 149 -5.77 6.85 -6.36
N PHE A 150 -6.06 5.57 -6.65
CA PHE A 150 -5.66 5.00 -7.94
C PHE A 150 -6.42 5.65 -9.11
N PRO A 151 -7.77 5.72 -9.13
CA PRO A 151 -8.49 6.45 -10.17
C PRO A 151 -8.07 7.92 -10.30
N ASP A 152 -7.93 8.62 -9.17
CA ASP A 152 -7.50 10.03 -9.15
C ASP A 152 -6.14 10.24 -9.83
N HIS A 153 -5.11 9.53 -9.38
CA HIS A 153 -3.78 9.63 -9.98
C HIS A 153 -3.72 9.14 -11.43
N TYR A 154 -4.55 8.16 -11.79
CA TYR A 154 -4.64 7.69 -13.17
C TYR A 154 -5.22 8.77 -14.09
N LEU A 155 -6.33 9.41 -13.72
CA LEU A 155 -6.92 10.52 -14.47
C LEU A 155 -6.01 11.75 -14.55
N GLU A 156 -5.23 12.01 -13.50
CA GLU A 156 -4.18 13.06 -13.54
C GLU A 156 -3.02 12.72 -14.49
N GLY A 157 -3.03 11.55 -15.14
CA GLY A 157 -2.00 11.11 -16.07
C GLY A 157 -0.68 10.71 -15.40
N ARG A 158 -0.65 10.56 -14.07
CA ARG A 158 0.59 10.26 -13.32
C ARG A 158 1.23 8.93 -13.72
N PHE A 159 0.42 8.01 -14.26
CA PHE A 159 0.86 6.68 -14.66
C PHE A 159 0.90 6.46 -16.18
N ALA A 160 0.85 7.54 -16.98
CA ALA A 160 0.79 7.46 -18.45
C ALA A 160 1.94 6.62 -19.06
N GLU A 161 3.16 6.77 -18.52
CA GLU A 161 4.36 6.07 -19.00
C GLU A 161 4.53 4.67 -18.39
N CYS A 162 3.59 4.20 -17.57
CA CYS A 162 3.72 2.94 -16.83
C CYS A 162 3.13 1.73 -17.57
N GLY A 163 2.48 1.93 -18.71
CA GLY A 163 1.92 0.85 -19.53
C GLY A 163 0.83 0.04 -18.81
N PHE A 164 0.10 0.67 -17.89
CA PHE A 164 -1.00 0.00 -17.21
C PHE A 164 -2.17 -0.20 -18.17
N ASP A 165 -2.62 -1.44 -18.29
CA ASP A 165 -3.91 -1.76 -18.89
C ASP A 165 -5.00 -1.57 -17.82
N VAL A 166 -5.70 -0.43 -17.90
CA VAL A 166 -6.75 0.01 -16.96
C VAL A 166 -7.96 0.42 -17.77
N THR A 167 -9.12 -0.10 -17.41
CA THR A 167 -10.38 0.23 -18.07
C THR A 167 -11.22 1.21 -17.24
N ARG A 168 -12.17 1.86 -17.91
CA ARG A 168 -13.21 2.67 -17.29
C ARG A 168 -13.96 1.85 -16.24
N MET A 169 -14.36 0.62 -16.59
CA MET A 169 -15.05 -0.28 -15.68
C MET A 169 -14.23 -0.60 -14.42
N GLU A 170 -12.91 -0.80 -14.54
CA GLU A 170 -12.05 -1.02 -13.38
C GLU A 170 -12.06 0.19 -12.44
N LEU A 171 -11.82 1.39 -12.97
CA LEU A 171 -11.80 2.61 -12.15
C LEU A 171 -13.16 2.87 -11.47
N LEU A 172 -14.27 2.69 -12.20
CA LEU A 172 -15.60 2.84 -11.65
C LEU A 172 -15.90 1.81 -10.55
N SER A 173 -15.46 0.55 -10.71
CA SER A 173 -15.65 -0.49 -9.69
C SER A 173 -14.98 -0.13 -8.36
N TYR A 174 -13.81 0.52 -8.39
CA TYR A 174 -13.15 0.97 -7.17
C TYR A 174 -13.93 2.10 -6.49
N LEU A 175 -14.43 3.06 -7.25
CA LEU A 175 -15.17 4.20 -6.74
C LEU A 175 -16.55 3.80 -6.19
N GLU A 176 -17.21 2.84 -6.83
CA GLU A 176 -18.45 2.24 -6.32
C GLU A 176 -18.21 1.56 -4.96
N ALA A 177 -17.20 0.68 -4.87
CA ALA A 177 -16.83 0.04 -3.62
C ALA A 177 -16.41 1.05 -2.52
N ALA A 178 -15.81 2.17 -2.90
CA ALA A 178 -15.47 3.25 -1.97
C ALA A 178 -16.72 3.99 -1.43
N GLN A 179 -17.81 4.06 -2.21
CA GLN A 179 -19.08 4.68 -1.79
C GLN A 179 -19.84 3.80 -0.78
N GLU A 180 -19.76 2.49 -0.93
CA GLU A 180 -20.44 1.53 -0.04
C GLU A 180 -19.80 1.42 1.36
N ASN A 181 -18.62 2.01 1.56
CA ASN A 181 -17.87 1.86 2.80
C ASN A 181 -18.48 2.65 3.99
N PRO A 182 -18.93 1.95 5.06
CA PRO A 182 -19.60 2.55 6.21
C PRO A 182 -18.60 3.36 7.06
N GLY A 183 -18.54 4.66 6.76
CA GLY A 183 -17.70 5.63 7.47
C GLY A 183 -17.43 6.89 6.65
N GLY A 184 -18.23 7.14 5.62
CA GLY A 184 -18.11 8.31 4.76
C GLY A 184 -18.89 9.47 5.31
N ASP A 185 -18.24 10.63 5.39
CA ASP A 185 -18.95 11.88 5.55
C ASP A 185 -19.57 12.32 4.21
N PHE A 186 -20.49 13.28 4.31
CA PHE A 186 -21.18 13.88 3.18
C PHE A 186 -20.24 14.40 2.09
N TYR A 187 -19.11 15.01 2.47
CA TYR A 187 -18.15 15.59 1.54
C TYR A 187 -17.41 14.49 0.77
N ARG A 188 -16.97 13.43 1.46
CA ARG A 188 -16.33 12.29 0.82
C ARG A 188 -17.23 11.65 -0.23
N ALA A 189 -18.53 11.48 0.08
CA ALA A 189 -19.48 10.91 -0.86
C ALA A 189 -19.64 11.75 -2.14
N ILE A 190 -19.70 13.08 -2.00
CA ILE A 190 -19.76 14.00 -3.15
C ILE A 190 -18.48 13.92 -3.99
N LEU A 191 -17.31 13.91 -3.35
CA LEU A 191 -16.03 13.87 -4.05
C LEU A 191 -15.84 12.57 -4.81
N ILE A 192 -16.20 11.42 -4.23
CA ILE A 192 -16.12 10.13 -4.94
C ILE A 192 -17.08 10.10 -6.13
N ARG A 193 -18.31 10.65 -5.97
CA ARG A 193 -19.25 10.75 -7.09
C ARG A 193 -18.70 11.63 -8.21
N ARG A 194 -18.11 12.77 -7.86
CA ARG A 194 -17.51 13.68 -8.84
C ARG A 194 -16.38 13.01 -9.60
N LEU A 195 -15.49 12.34 -8.88
CA LEU A 195 -14.40 11.57 -9.49
C LEU A 195 -14.94 10.47 -10.43
N ALA A 196 -16.04 9.81 -10.05
CA ALA A 196 -16.69 8.82 -10.92
C ALA A 196 -17.31 9.45 -12.18
N ASP A 197 -17.87 10.66 -12.08
CA ASP A 197 -18.35 11.40 -13.26
C ASP A 197 -17.18 11.79 -14.18
N ASP A 198 -16.06 12.23 -13.62
CA ASP A 198 -14.86 12.54 -14.38
C ASP A 198 -14.33 11.27 -15.09
N VAL A 199 -14.28 10.11 -14.40
CA VAL A 199 -13.97 8.80 -15.02
C VAL A 199 -14.93 8.45 -16.15
N ARG A 200 -16.24 8.70 -16.02
CA ARG A 200 -17.22 8.44 -17.10
C ARG A 200 -17.01 9.32 -18.33
N SER A 201 -16.50 10.54 -18.13
CA SER A 201 -16.27 11.51 -19.20
C SER A 201 -14.91 11.37 -19.88
N GLU A 202 -13.99 10.59 -19.33
CA GLU A 202 -12.63 10.46 -19.87
C GLU A 202 -12.63 9.66 -21.18
N GLU A 203 -12.37 10.33 -22.30
CA GLU A 203 -12.44 9.76 -23.64
C GLU A 203 -11.30 8.78 -23.95
N SER A 204 -10.16 8.90 -23.26
CA SER A 204 -8.98 8.05 -23.50
C SER A 204 -9.07 6.66 -22.88
N LEU A 205 -10.03 6.43 -21.97
CA LEU A 205 -10.23 5.13 -21.32
C LEU A 205 -10.99 4.15 -22.21
N ALA A 206 -10.44 2.95 -22.35
CA ALA A 206 -11.19 1.79 -22.84
C ALA A 206 -12.33 1.44 -21.87
N GLU A 207 -13.40 0.84 -22.36
CA GLU A 207 -14.55 0.40 -21.54
C GLU A 207 -14.17 -0.66 -20.49
#